data_AF-A0A356WBA9-F1
#
_entry.id   AF-A0A356WBA9-F1
#
_cell.length_a   1.000
_cell.length_b   1.000
_cell.length_c   1.000
_cell.angle_alpha   90.00
_cell.angle_beta   90.00
_cell.angle_gamma   90.00
#
_symmetry.space_group_name_H-M   'P 1'
#
loop_
_entity.id
_entity.type
_entity.pdbx_description
1 polymer ?
#
loop_
_entity_poly.entity_id
_entity_poly.type
_entity_poly.pdbx_seq_one_letter_code
_entity_poly.pdbx_strand_id
1 'polypeptide(L)'
;MLQFPPWKVALVLLTLAWGVVMALPNVANMDNAPGFMPKKGVNLGLDLQGGVYLMMEINPDEVIANRLEVFAGDVRSALSNVAPSERIGHLPEISGRQL
;
A
#
# COMPACT_ATOMS: atom_id res chain seq x y z
N MET A 1 -24.98 17.19 -54.52
CA MET A 1 -24.15 15.98 -54.33
C MET A 1 -22.80 16.45 -53.82
N LEU A 2 -22.39 16.07 -52.61
CA LEU A 2 -21.15 16.54 -52.00
C LEU A 2 -19.95 15.88 -52.71
N GLN A 3 -19.45 16.51 -53.78
CA GLN A 3 -18.26 16.04 -54.49
C GLN A 3 -17.02 16.68 -53.88
N PHE A 4 -16.29 15.89 -53.11
CA PHE A 4 -15.00 16.32 -52.56
C PHE A 4 -13.86 15.87 -53.49
N PRO A 5 -12.83 16.71 -53.70
CA PRO A 5 -11.63 16.31 -54.40
C PRO A 5 -11.00 15.04 -53.77
N PRO A 6 -10.56 14.06 -54.57
CA PRO A 6 -10.09 12.76 -54.07
C PRO A 6 -8.86 12.88 -53.16
N TRP A 7 -8.03 13.92 -53.33
CA TRP A 7 -6.87 14.16 -52.46
C TRP A 7 -7.27 14.49 -51.01
N LYS A 8 -8.40 15.18 -50.80
CA LYS A 8 -8.92 15.46 -49.46
C LYS A 8 -9.41 14.18 -48.80
N VAL A 9 -10.09 13.33 -49.57
CA VAL A 9 -10.55 12.01 -49.11
C VAL A 9 -9.36 11.13 -48.75
N ALA A 10 -8.31 11.13 -49.58
CA ALA A 10 -7.08 10.39 -49.32
C ALA A 10 -6.38 10.85 -48.03
N LEU A 11 -6.29 12.16 -47.79
CA LEU A 11 -5.73 12.69 -46.54
C LEU A 11 -6.54 12.28 -45.32
N VAL A 12 -7.88 12.38 -45.40
CA VAL A 12 -8.76 11.96 -44.31
C VAL A 12 -8.59 10.47 -44.00
N LEU A 13 -8.59 9.62 -45.03
CA LEU A 13 -8.37 8.18 -44.86
C LEU A 13 -6.98 7.88 -44.28
N LEU A 14 -5.94 8.58 -44.71
CA LEU A 14 -4.59 8.40 -44.19
C LEU A 14 -4.51 8.77 -42.71
N THR A 15 -5.04 9.92 -42.31
CA THR A 15 -5.05 10.34 -40.89
C THR A 15 -5.86 9.37 -40.04
N LEU A 16 -6.99 8.87 -40.57
CA LEU A 16 -7.83 7.91 -39.86
C LEU A 16 -7.13 6.56 -39.70
N ALA A 17 -6.50 6.04 -40.75
CA ALA A 17 -5.70 4.82 -40.69
C ALA A 17 -4.52 4.96 -39.72
N TRP A 18 -3.86 6.13 -39.71
CA TRP A 18 -2.78 6.43 -38.77
C TRP A 18 -3.25 6.41 -37.31
N GLY A 19 -4.41 7.00 -37.03
CA GLY A 19 -5.02 6.98 -35.70
C GLY A 19 -5.34 5.56 -35.23
N VAL A 20 -5.88 4.71 -36.12
CA VAL A 20 -6.15 3.29 -35.82
C VAL A 20 -4.86 2.56 -35.48
N VAL A 21 -3.81 2.70 -36.30
CA VAL A 21 -2.50 2.09 -36.05
C VAL A 21 -1.91 2.50 -34.70
N MET A 22 -2.05 3.77 -34.33
CA MET A 22 -1.58 4.28 -33.03
C MET A 22 -2.40 3.77 -31.83
N ALA A 23 -3.66 3.41 -32.02
CA ALA A 23 -4.53 2.88 -30.98
C ALA A 23 -4.40 1.36 -30.77
N LEU A 24 -3.80 0.63 -31.72
CA LEU A 24 -3.63 -0.83 -31.65
C LEU A 24 -2.99 -1.36 -30.34
N PRO A 25 -1.93 -0.76 -29.77
CA PRO A 25 -1.29 -1.33 -28.58
C PRO A 25 -2.14 -1.20 -27.31
N ASN A 26 -3.25 -0.44 -27.37
CA ASN A 26 -4.20 -0.33 -26.26
C ASN A 26 -5.20 -1.49 -26.23
N VAL A 27 -5.38 -2.20 -27.35
CA VAL A 27 -6.40 -3.25 -27.50
C VAL A 27 -5.81 -4.64 -27.80
N ALA A 28 -4.60 -4.72 -28.33
CA ALA A 28 -3.94 -5.96 -28.69
C ALA A 28 -2.47 -5.98 -28.23
N ASN A 29 -1.98 -7.16 -27.83
CA ASN A 29 -0.58 -7.35 -27.49
C ASN A 29 0.29 -7.24 -28.75
N MET A 30 1.17 -6.25 -28.78
CA MET A 30 2.00 -5.91 -29.96
C MET A 30 3.48 -6.29 -29.78
N ASP A 31 3.78 -7.29 -28.94
CA ASP A 31 5.15 -7.73 -28.65
C ASP A 31 5.93 -8.12 -29.92
N ASN A 32 5.25 -8.76 -30.87
CA ASN A 32 5.82 -9.19 -32.16
C ASN A 32 5.68 -8.16 -33.30
N ALA A 33 5.23 -6.94 -33.02
CA ALA A 33 5.05 -5.93 -34.06
C ALA A 33 6.42 -5.43 -34.61
N PRO A 34 6.48 -5.04 -35.89
CA PRO A 34 7.67 -4.44 -36.49
C PRO A 34 8.17 -3.24 -35.68
N GLY A 35 9.49 -2.96 -35.71
CA GLY A 35 10.10 -1.91 -34.89
C GLY A 35 9.56 -0.48 -35.09
N PHE A 36 8.90 -0.21 -36.22
CA PHE A 36 8.28 1.10 -36.51
C PHE A 36 6.88 1.27 -35.88
N MET A 37 6.27 0.20 -35.36
CA MET A 37 4.91 0.21 -34.86
C MET A 37 4.87 0.45 -33.34
N PRO A 38 3.91 1.22 -32.82
CA PRO A 38 3.85 1.53 -31.39
C PRO A 38 3.54 0.26 -30.60
N LYS A 39 4.45 -0.10 -29.69
CA LYS A 39 4.37 -1.33 -28.88
C LYS A 39 3.81 -1.13 -27.49
N LYS A 40 3.89 0.10 -26.96
CA LYS A 40 3.43 0.46 -25.63
C LYS A 40 2.10 1.19 -25.73
N GLY A 41 1.08 0.64 -25.08
CA GLY A 41 -0.18 1.33 -24.88
C GLY A 41 -0.02 2.55 -23.97
N VAL A 42 -1.05 3.37 -23.92
CA VAL A 42 -1.14 4.51 -23.00
C VAL A 42 -1.17 3.99 -21.57
N ASN A 43 -0.42 4.64 -20.67
CA ASN A 43 -0.51 4.34 -19.23
C ASN A 43 -1.93 4.64 -18.76
N LEU A 44 -2.67 3.58 -18.40
CA LEU A 44 -4.01 3.74 -17.84
C LEU A 44 -3.87 4.46 -16.48
N GLY A 45 -4.72 5.45 -16.21
CA GLY A 45 -4.77 6.09 -14.90
C GLY A 45 -5.29 5.14 -13.83
N LEU A 46 -5.14 5.50 -12.55
CA LEU A 46 -5.54 4.69 -11.40
C LEU A 46 -7.01 4.20 -11.48
N ASP A 47 -7.91 5.06 -11.92
CA ASP A 47 -9.35 4.77 -12.12
C ASP A 47 -9.58 3.67 -13.17
N LEU A 48 -8.75 3.65 -14.23
CA LEU A 48 -8.81 2.65 -15.30
C LEU A 48 -7.95 1.40 -15.02
N GLN A 49 -6.99 1.49 -14.09
CA GLN A 49 -6.18 0.36 -13.62
C GLN A 49 -6.85 -0.42 -12.47
N GLY A 50 -7.96 0.08 -11.91
CA GLY A 50 -8.72 -0.61 -10.87
C GLY A 50 -7.99 -0.70 -9.52
N GLY A 51 -7.06 0.21 -9.25
CA GLY A 51 -6.34 0.27 -7.97
C GLY A 51 -6.80 1.44 -7.11
N VAL A 52 -6.59 1.37 -5.79
CA VAL A 52 -6.74 2.53 -4.90
C VAL A 52 -5.37 2.88 -4.35
N TYR A 53 -4.87 4.06 -4.70
CA TYR A 53 -3.65 4.63 -4.12
C TYR A 53 -4.04 5.39 -2.85
N LEU A 54 -4.22 4.66 -1.76
CA LEU A 54 -4.45 5.28 -0.46
C LEU A 54 -3.13 5.84 0.04
N MET A 55 -2.93 7.14 -0.16
CA MET A 55 -1.91 7.89 0.55
C MET A 55 -2.42 8.08 2.00
N MET A 56 -2.24 7.07 2.85
CA MET A 56 -2.48 7.25 4.28
C MET A 56 -1.28 7.99 4.87
N GLU A 57 -1.48 9.26 5.16
CA GLU A 57 -0.57 10.06 5.96
C GLU A 57 -0.66 9.56 7.42
N ILE A 58 0.26 8.70 7.80
CA ILE A 58 0.40 8.23 9.17
C ILE A 58 1.27 9.23 9.91
N ASN A 59 0.74 9.84 10.97
CA ASN A 59 1.53 10.71 11.82
C ASN A 59 2.52 9.86 12.65
N PRO A 60 3.84 10.00 12.45
CA PRO A 60 4.83 9.17 13.14
C PRO A 60 4.84 9.40 14.65
N ASP A 61 4.52 10.61 15.11
CA ASP A 61 4.53 10.97 16.53
C ASP A 61 3.41 10.23 17.27
N GLU A 62 2.23 10.10 16.64
CA GLU A 62 1.10 9.35 17.19
C GLU A 62 1.40 7.84 17.27
N VAL A 63 2.12 7.29 16.28
CA VAL A 63 2.54 5.89 16.30
C VAL A 63 3.55 5.66 17.43
N ILE A 64 4.54 6.55 17.58
CA ILE A 64 5.55 6.44 18.63
C ILE A 64 4.89 6.53 20.02
N ALA A 65 3.99 7.49 20.22
CA ALA A 65 3.27 7.66 21.48
C ALA A 65 2.47 6.39 21.86
N ASN A 66 1.68 5.85 20.92
CA ASN A 66 0.93 4.61 21.13
C ASN A 66 1.85 3.42 21.45
N ARG A 67 3.01 3.31 20.76
CA ARG A 67 3.99 2.24 21.02
C ARG A 67 4.60 2.37 22.42
N LEU A 68 4.94 3.59 22.84
CA LEU A 68 5.47 3.85 24.18
C LEU A 68 4.45 3.54 25.27
N GLU A 69 3.17 3.86 25.05
CA GLU A 69 2.11 3.57 26.01
C GLU A 69 1.88 2.07 26.18
N VAL A 70 1.81 1.32 25.07
CA VAL A 70 1.75 -0.15 25.11
C VAL A 70 2.97 -0.73 25.83
N PHE A 71 4.17 -0.27 25.49
CA PHE A 71 5.41 -0.74 26.13
C PHE A 71 5.45 -0.47 27.63
N ALA A 72 5.01 0.72 28.07
CA ALA A 72 4.93 1.06 29.49
C ALA A 72 3.93 0.16 30.23
N GLY A 73 2.81 -0.20 29.58
CA GLY A 73 1.85 -1.20 30.07
C GLY A 73 2.48 -2.58 30.24
N ASP A 74 3.23 -3.04 29.24
CA ASP A 74 3.92 -4.34 29.27
C ASP A 74 4.95 -4.42 30.40
N VAL A 75 5.75 -3.36 30.58
CA VAL A 75 6.73 -3.27 31.68
C VAL A 75 6.03 -3.33 33.04
N ARG A 76 4.93 -2.57 33.19
CA ARG A 76 4.15 -2.58 34.44
C ARG A 76 3.56 -3.95 34.73
N SER A 77 2.98 -4.59 33.71
CA SER A 77 2.42 -5.93 33.80
C SER A 77 3.50 -6.94 34.21
N ALA A 78 4.65 -6.93 33.53
CA ALA A 78 5.78 -7.80 33.82
C ALA A 78 6.28 -7.65 35.26
N LEU A 79 6.45 -6.41 35.74
CA LEU A 79 6.89 -6.15 37.12
C LEU A 79 5.82 -6.48 38.17
N SER A 80 4.54 -6.26 37.86
CA SER A 80 3.44 -6.58 38.79
C SER A 80 3.18 -8.09 38.94
N ASN A 81 3.47 -8.87 37.90
CA ASN A 81 3.33 -10.33 37.92
C ASN A 81 4.51 -11.04 38.60
N VAL A 82 5.60 -10.31 38.89
CA VAL A 82 6.63 -10.77 39.82
C VAL A 82 6.09 -10.56 41.23
N ALA A 83 5.40 -11.58 41.74
CA ALA A 83 4.76 -11.59 43.05
C ALA A 83 5.71 -11.17 44.19
N PRO A 84 5.17 -10.63 45.30
CA PRO A 84 5.98 -10.07 46.38
C PRO A 84 6.89 -11.16 46.93
N SER A 85 8.21 -10.93 46.91
CA SER A 85 9.16 -11.73 47.68
C SER A 85 8.61 -11.90 49.10
N GLU A 86 8.58 -13.14 49.58
CA GLU A 86 8.15 -13.52 50.92
C GLU A 86 8.45 -12.38 51.91
N ARG A 87 7.41 -11.79 52.49
CA ARG A 87 7.58 -10.86 53.60
C ARG A 87 8.18 -11.68 54.73
N ILE A 88 9.49 -11.60 54.91
CA ILE A 88 10.20 -12.18 56.06
C ILE A 88 9.73 -11.39 57.29
N GLY A 89 8.59 -11.79 57.84
CA GLY A 89 8.15 -11.38 59.15
C GLY A 89 8.97 -12.15 60.16
N HIS A 90 9.85 -11.44 60.88
CA HIS A 90 10.48 -11.97 62.09
C HIS A 90 9.38 -12.25 63.11
N LEU A 91 8.93 -13.50 63.20
CA LEU A 91 8.14 -13.97 64.32
C LEU A 91 9.12 -14.30 65.46
N PRO A 92 9.06 -13.60 66.62
CA PRO A 92 9.86 -13.99 67.76
C PRO A 92 9.38 -15.35 68.27
N GLU A 93 10.25 -16.34 68.19
CA GLU A 93 10.04 -17.68 68.71
C GLU A 93 10.01 -17.62 70.25
N ILE A 94 8.82 -17.47 70.84
CA ILE A 94 8.64 -17.65 72.29
C ILE A 94 8.49 -19.14 72.55
N SER A 95 9.62 -19.86 72.62
CA SER A 95 9.67 -21.21 73.17
C SER A 95 10.16 -21.16 74.60
N GLY A 96 9.23 -20.85 75.50
CA GLY A 96 9.43 -20.83 76.94
C GLY A 96 8.31 -21.58 77.64
N ARG A 97 8.32 -22.92 77.54
CA ARG A 97 7.66 -23.80 78.52
C ARG A 97 8.18 -25.24 78.41
N GLN A 98 8.96 -25.65 79.41
CA GLN A 98 8.98 -27.03 79.88
C GLN A 98 8.45 -27.03 81.31
N LEU A 99 7.44 -27.89 81.52
CA LEU A 99 6.71 -28.23 82.75
C LEU A 99 5.80 -27.15 83.34
#